data_AF-A0A3N5U0J2-F1
#
_entry.id   AF-A0A3N5U0J2-F1
#
_cell.length_a   1.000
_cell.length_b   1.000
_cell.length_c   1.000
_cell.angle_alpha   90.00
_cell.angle_beta   90.00
_cell.angle_gamma   90.00
#
_symmetry.space_group_name_H-M   'P 1'
#
loop_
_entity.id
_entity.type
_entity.pdbx_description
1 polymer ?
#
loop_
_entity_poly.entity_id
_entity_poly.type
_entity_poly.pdbx_seq_one_letter_code
_entity_poly.pdbx_strand_id
1 'polypeptide(L)'
;MSRSLLLSLLTYGLLLAGIVTVQGAFLALALPLVTYLLIGYLQAPETIKLEATRHLSAERTSPNSDVEVTVTLTNRGSNLEEILLEDDLPFGLTIRSGPSSPLRMSSSPLTTVPVFFGRTNRHLLRLAKGGTYTFAYTVSGPRGGYVFDGLGVQVNDHLAVSRSKVRVEAKGRLFILPPVTRVRNIAIRPRRTRVYAGTIPARAGGTGTEFFGVREYQPGDPPHSINWRASARYSDTLYANEYQQERVADVGIVLDGRLRTNQFGRGHALFEYSVQAAASLADALLNQGNRVGLLLYASFLGWTFPGYGKIQRERILHALANAKTGESQVFSDLEHIPTRLFPPESQLIFVSPLMEDDLKPLVRLRAQGYDVLVVSPNPVRFELSYLPSSDPGVELAGRIIHMERLLLLQRLQRANIHVLDWDVKEPFDLFVKRRLGRSPAWLRAIGR
;
A
#
# COMPACT_ATOMS: atom_id res chain seq x y z
N MET A 1 -33.96 25.15 11.55
CA MET A 1 -34.78 25.82 10.51
C MET A 1 -33.87 26.58 9.58
N SER A 2 -34.06 26.51 8.26
CA SER A 2 -33.33 27.39 7.34
C SER A 2 -33.77 28.84 7.56
N ARG A 3 -32.88 29.81 7.30
CA ARG A 3 -33.21 31.24 7.40
C ARG A 3 -34.42 31.60 6.52
N SER A 4 -34.50 31.02 5.32
CA SER A 4 -35.65 31.18 4.41
C SER A 4 -36.97 30.65 4.97
N LEU A 5 -36.97 29.54 5.72
CA LEU A 5 -38.18 29.03 6.38
C LEU A 5 -38.65 29.94 7.52
N LEU A 6 -37.71 30.48 8.31
CA LEU A 6 -38.05 31.42 9.37
C LEU A 6 -38.61 32.72 8.78
N LEU A 7 -37.95 33.28 7.77
CA LEU A 7 -38.38 34.50 7.11
C LEU A 7 -39.72 34.30 6.39
N SER A 8 -39.95 33.17 5.72
CA SER A 8 -41.25 32.88 5.10
C SER A 8 -42.38 32.69 6.12
N LEU A 9 -42.13 32.03 7.26
CA LEU A 9 -43.10 31.92 8.36
C LEU A 9 -43.41 33.29 8.98
N LEU A 10 -42.39 34.13 9.18
CA LEU A 10 -42.55 35.49 9.71
C LEU A 10 -43.36 36.35 8.74
N THR A 11 -43.03 36.31 7.44
CA THR A 11 -43.77 37.01 6.39
C THR A 11 -45.22 36.54 6.33
N TYR A 12 -45.46 35.22 6.36
CA TYR A 12 -46.80 34.66 6.37
C TYR A 12 -47.61 35.07 7.60
N GLY A 13 -46.99 35.04 8.79
CA GLY A 13 -47.60 35.50 10.03
C GLY A 13 -47.98 36.99 10.01
N LEU A 14 -47.11 37.85 9.49
CA LEU A 14 -47.39 39.29 9.33
C LEU A 14 -48.50 39.57 8.31
N LEU A 15 -48.50 38.85 7.17
CA LEU A 15 -49.57 38.95 6.18
C LEU A 15 -50.91 38.50 6.77
N LEU A 16 -50.94 37.36 7.46
CA LEU A 16 -52.14 36.83 8.09
C LEU A 16 -52.66 37.76 9.21
N ALA A 17 -51.78 38.27 10.07
CA ALA A 17 -52.13 39.23 11.11
C ALA A 17 -52.69 40.53 10.50
N GLY A 18 -52.08 41.04 9.42
CA GLY A 18 -52.57 42.22 8.71
C GLY A 18 -53.97 42.03 8.12
N ILE A 19 -54.26 40.85 7.55
CA ILE A 19 -55.58 40.50 7.01
C ILE A 19 -56.62 40.34 8.12
N VAL A 20 -56.29 39.62 9.21
CA VAL A 20 -57.23 39.34 10.31
C VAL A 20 -57.55 40.59 11.13
N THR A 21 -56.54 41.44 11.39
CA THR A 21 -56.71 42.65 12.22
C THR A 21 -57.12 43.88 11.41
N VAL A 22 -57.08 43.81 10.07
CA VAL A 22 -57.34 44.93 9.15
C VAL A 22 -56.42 46.13 9.42
N GLN A 23 -55.22 45.88 9.98
CA GLN A 23 -54.22 46.91 10.23
C GLN A 23 -53.16 46.91 9.13
N GLY A 24 -53.11 48.01 8.36
CA GLY A 24 -52.12 48.19 7.28
C GLY A 24 -50.66 48.18 7.77
N ALA A 25 -50.42 48.42 9.06
CA ALA A 25 -49.09 48.40 9.65
C ALA A 25 -48.39 47.02 9.53
N PHE A 26 -49.11 45.92 9.73
CA PHE A 26 -48.53 44.57 9.60
C PHE A 26 -48.22 44.21 8.14
N LEU A 27 -49.04 44.69 7.19
CA LEU A 27 -48.77 44.53 5.75
C LEU A 27 -47.54 45.35 5.33
N ALA A 28 -47.39 46.57 5.85
CA ALA A 28 -46.22 47.40 5.60
C ALA A 28 -44.93 46.75 6.14
N LEU A 29 -44.98 46.10 7.31
CA LEU A 29 -43.86 45.34 7.87
C LEU A 29 -43.53 44.06 7.09
N ALA A 30 -44.52 43.43 6.45
CA ALA A 30 -44.29 42.27 5.60
C ALA A 30 -43.60 42.63 4.27
N LEU A 31 -43.80 43.85 3.76
CA LEU A 31 -43.39 44.26 2.42
C LEU A 31 -41.86 44.15 2.18
N PRO A 32 -40.96 44.60 3.08
CA PRO A 32 -39.52 44.38 2.96
C PRO A 32 -39.10 42.90 2.96
N LEU A 33 -39.83 42.04 3.68
CA LEU A 33 -39.54 40.62 3.74
C LEU A 33 -39.99 39.90 2.45
N VAL A 34 -41.16 40.28 1.92
CA VAL A 34 -41.66 39.79 0.63
C VAL A 34 -40.71 40.20 -0.49
N THR A 35 -40.28 41.47 -0.54
CA THR A 35 -39.35 41.94 -1.58
C THR A 35 -38.01 41.23 -1.48
N TYR A 36 -37.46 41.05 -0.28
CA TYR A 36 -36.23 40.29 -0.06
C TYR A 36 -36.34 38.83 -0.54
N LEU A 37 -37.41 38.12 -0.18
CA LEU A 37 -37.63 36.73 -0.61
C LEU A 37 -37.85 36.63 -2.12
N LEU A 38 -38.60 37.57 -2.71
CA LEU A 38 -38.87 37.62 -4.15
C LEU A 38 -37.58 37.87 -4.95
N ILE A 39 -36.75 38.83 -4.53
CA ILE A 39 -35.45 39.09 -5.15
C ILE A 39 -34.55 37.87 -5.02
N GLY A 40 -34.52 37.22 -3.85
CA GLY A 40 -33.73 36.00 -3.64
C GLY A 40 -34.16 34.86 -4.55
N TYR A 41 -35.48 34.67 -4.74
CA TYR A 41 -36.02 33.68 -5.66
C TYR A 41 -35.67 33.99 -7.13
N LEU A 42 -35.80 35.25 -7.57
CA LEU A 42 -35.49 35.66 -8.93
C LEU A 42 -33.98 35.60 -9.26
N GLN A 43 -33.12 35.75 -8.25
CA GLN A 43 -31.66 35.67 -8.39
C GLN A 43 -31.09 34.27 -8.12
N ALA A 44 -31.95 33.28 -7.81
CA ALA A 44 -31.51 31.92 -7.58
C ALA A 44 -30.90 31.32 -8.86
N PRO A 45 -29.79 30.57 -8.77
CA PRO A 45 -29.15 29.99 -9.95
C PRO A 45 -30.06 28.95 -10.62
N GLU A 46 -30.43 29.19 -11.89
CA GLU A 46 -31.32 28.31 -12.65
C GLU A 46 -30.73 26.91 -12.90
N THR A 47 -29.42 26.83 -13.16
CA THR A 47 -28.74 25.55 -13.43
C THR A 47 -27.37 25.51 -12.79
N ILE A 48 -27.17 24.59 -11.85
CA ILE A 48 -25.87 24.31 -11.24
C ILE A 48 -25.25 23.14 -12.01
N LYS A 49 -24.32 23.46 -12.92
CA LYS A 49 -23.52 22.48 -13.67
C LYS A 49 -22.05 22.74 -13.41
N LEU A 50 -21.43 21.89 -12.62
CA LEU A 50 -20.03 21.99 -12.24
C LEU A 50 -19.29 20.76 -12.72
N GLU A 51 -18.11 20.97 -13.29
CA GLU A 51 -17.18 19.92 -13.70
C GLU A 51 -15.89 20.09 -12.91
N ALA A 52 -15.31 19.00 -12.42
CA ALA A 52 -14.03 19.06 -11.73
C ALA A 52 -13.05 18.04 -12.29
N THR A 53 -11.79 18.43 -12.38
CA THR A 53 -10.68 17.54 -12.70
C THR A 53 -9.66 17.58 -11.59
N ARG A 54 -9.12 16.41 -11.24
CA ARG A 54 -8.08 16.24 -10.23
C ARG A 54 -6.87 15.61 -10.89
N HIS A 55 -5.72 16.24 -10.72
CA HIS A 55 -4.43 15.76 -11.18
C HIS A 55 -3.50 15.54 -9.98
N LEU A 56 -2.82 14.41 -9.95
CA LEU A 56 -1.82 14.10 -8.93
C LEU A 56 -0.46 14.08 -9.60
N SER A 57 0.55 14.72 -8.99
CA SER A 57 1.92 14.72 -9.50
C SER A 57 2.51 13.30 -9.59
N ALA A 58 2.01 12.38 -8.76
CA ALA A 58 2.29 10.96 -8.84
C ALA A 58 1.09 10.13 -8.36
N GLU A 59 0.79 9.05 -9.08
CA GLU A 59 -0.20 8.04 -8.63
C GLU A 59 0.40 7.01 -7.66
N ARG A 60 1.74 6.95 -7.59
CA ARG A 60 2.49 6.01 -6.77
C ARG A 60 3.67 6.71 -6.11
N THR A 61 3.84 6.52 -4.82
CA THR A 61 4.92 7.16 -4.08
C THR A 61 5.40 6.30 -2.90
N SER A 62 6.49 6.72 -2.26
CA SER A 62 7.00 6.11 -1.04
C SER A 62 6.40 6.78 0.20
N PRO A 63 6.41 6.13 1.38
CA PRO A 63 5.91 6.75 2.61
C PRO A 63 6.64 8.07 2.89
N ASN A 64 5.91 9.05 3.42
CA ASN A 64 6.40 10.41 3.72
C ASN A 64 6.93 11.21 2.52
N SER A 65 6.73 10.73 1.29
CA SER A 65 6.98 11.54 0.10
C SER A 65 5.77 12.41 -0.21
N ASP A 66 6.04 13.64 -0.57
CA ASP A 66 5.03 14.64 -0.87
C ASP A 66 4.45 14.45 -2.26
N VAL A 67 3.12 14.50 -2.37
CA VAL A 67 2.39 14.45 -3.64
C VAL A 67 1.56 15.72 -3.76
N GLU A 68 1.80 16.46 -4.84
CA GLU A 68 1.01 17.65 -5.17
C GLU A 68 -0.28 17.20 -5.86
N VAL A 69 -1.40 17.69 -5.34
CA VAL A 69 -2.74 17.45 -5.88
C VAL A 69 -3.28 18.78 -6.39
N THR A 70 -3.56 18.84 -7.67
CA THR A 70 -4.13 20.02 -8.33
C THR A 70 -5.57 19.72 -8.73
N VAL A 71 -6.50 20.54 -8.26
CA VAL A 71 -7.92 20.41 -8.54
C VAL A 71 -8.39 21.65 -9.29
N THR A 72 -9.07 21.43 -10.41
CA THR A 72 -9.65 22.48 -11.24
C THR A 72 -11.16 22.29 -11.30
N LEU A 73 -11.91 23.29 -10.82
CA LEU A 73 -13.36 23.38 -10.88
C LEU A 73 -13.79 24.32 -12.01
N THR A 74 -14.69 23.89 -12.87
CA THR A 74 -15.22 24.66 -14.00
C THR A 74 -16.73 24.80 -13.87
N ASN A 75 -17.23 26.03 -14.01
CA ASN A 75 -18.67 26.29 -14.04
C ASN A 75 -19.24 26.25 -15.46
N ARG A 76 -20.11 25.28 -15.75
CA ARG A 76 -20.86 25.15 -17.01
C ARG A 76 -22.31 25.63 -16.92
N GLY A 77 -22.75 26.05 -15.73
CA GLY A 77 -24.11 26.48 -15.43
C GLY A 77 -24.30 27.99 -15.50
N SER A 78 -25.18 28.52 -14.65
CA SER A 78 -25.37 29.96 -14.44
C SER A 78 -24.24 30.57 -13.60
N ASN A 79 -24.18 31.90 -13.49
CA ASN A 79 -23.27 32.57 -12.57
C ASN A 79 -23.55 32.12 -11.12
N LEU A 80 -22.50 31.85 -10.36
CA LEU A 80 -22.58 31.39 -8.98
C LEU A 80 -21.84 32.39 -8.09
N GLU A 81 -22.59 33.05 -7.21
CA GLU A 81 -22.09 34.17 -6.39
C GLU A 81 -21.32 33.71 -5.15
N GLU A 82 -21.83 32.71 -4.44
CA GLU A 82 -21.18 32.15 -3.26
C GLU A 82 -21.11 30.62 -3.38
N ILE A 83 -19.89 30.10 -3.54
CA ILE A 83 -19.58 28.69 -3.58
C ILE A 83 -18.68 28.37 -2.39
N LEU A 84 -19.15 27.50 -1.50
CA LEU A 84 -18.31 26.81 -0.54
C LEU A 84 -17.92 25.45 -1.12
N LEU A 85 -16.66 25.33 -1.50
CA LEU A 85 -16.03 24.12 -1.97
C LEU A 85 -15.35 23.40 -0.80
N GLU A 86 -15.64 22.12 -0.63
CA GLU A 86 -15.05 21.22 0.36
C GLU A 86 -14.40 20.04 -0.35
N ASP A 87 -13.09 19.90 -0.21
CA ASP A 87 -12.35 18.71 -0.63
C ASP A 87 -11.97 17.88 0.61
N ASP A 88 -12.67 16.75 0.78
CA ASP A 88 -12.45 15.83 1.89
C ASP A 88 -11.34 14.83 1.54
N LEU A 89 -10.23 14.89 2.28
CA LEU A 89 -9.13 13.96 2.06
C LEU A 89 -9.45 12.56 2.57
N PRO A 90 -8.99 11.51 1.87
CA PRO A 90 -9.06 10.12 2.36
C PRO A 90 -8.43 9.92 3.75
N PHE A 91 -8.90 8.92 4.50
CA PHE A 91 -8.41 8.66 5.86
C PHE A 91 -6.94 8.24 5.84
N GLY A 92 -6.12 8.90 6.65
CA GLY A 92 -4.68 8.66 6.77
C GLY A 92 -3.79 9.66 6.02
N LEU A 93 -4.34 10.40 5.05
CA LEU A 93 -3.60 11.49 4.40
C LEU A 93 -3.60 12.77 5.24
N THR A 94 -2.48 13.46 5.21
CA THR A 94 -2.24 14.74 5.89
C THR A 94 -1.77 15.78 4.89
N ILE A 95 -2.24 17.01 5.03
CA ILE A 95 -1.80 18.15 4.23
C ILE A 95 -0.47 18.64 4.82
N ARG A 96 0.59 18.67 4.01
CA ARG A 96 1.92 19.15 4.42
C ARG A 96 2.10 20.64 4.13
N SER A 97 1.61 21.07 2.97
CA SER A 97 1.66 22.46 2.53
C SER A 97 0.27 22.87 2.07
N GLY A 98 -0.19 24.00 2.60
CA GLY A 98 -1.44 24.64 2.20
C GLY A 98 -1.40 25.10 0.74
N PRO A 99 -2.52 25.57 0.17
CA PRO A 99 -2.54 25.90 -1.23
C PRO A 99 -1.53 27.00 -1.52
N SER A 100 -0.58 26.68 -2.39
CA SER A 100 0.14 27.69 -3.14
C SER A 100 -0.92 28.59 -3.75
N SER A 101 -0.81 29.89 -3.46
CA SER A 101 -1.67 30.97 -3.95
C SER A 101 -2.23 30.67 -5.35
N PRO A 102 -3.53 30.90 -5.61
CA PRO A 102 -4.18 30.46 -6.85
C PRO A 102 -3.30 30.80 -8.07
N LEU A 103 -2.99 29.79 -8.89
CA LEU A 103 -2.35 29.99 -10.18
C LEU A 103 -3.31 30.86 -11.01
N ARG A 104 -3.04 32.17 -11.00
CA ARG A 104 -3.92 33.20 -11.55
C ARG A 104 -4.02 33.03 -13.06
N MET A 105 -5.14 32.51 -13.52
CA MET A 105 -5.68 32.80 -14.85
C MET A 105 -7.15 33.22 -14.69
N SER A 106 -7.33 34.52 -14.47
CA SER A 106 -8.54 35.35 -14.68
C SER A 106 -8.88 36.23 -13.46
N SER A 107 -9.23 37.47 -13.79
CA SER A 107 -9.32 38.65 -12.95
C SER A 107 -10.64 38.74 -12.17
N SER A 108 -10.60 38.56 -10.86
CA SER A 108 -11.49 39.30 -9.95
C SER A 108 -10.90 39.36 -8.54
N PRO A 109 -10.91 40.51 -7.85
CA PRO A 109 -10.24 40.67 -6.57
C PRO A 109 -11.25 40.34 -5.47
N LEU A 110 -11.04 39.23 -4.75
CA LEU A 110 -11.48 39.07 -3.36
C LEU A 110 -10.75 37.87 -2.75
N THR A 111 -10.36 38.05 -1.50
CA THR A 111 -9.39 37.27 -0.74
C THR A 111 -9.87 35.83 -0.50
N THR A 112 -9.23 34.85 -1.14
CA THR A 112 -9.34 33.44 -0.74
C THR A 112 -8.69 33.29 0.63
N VAL A 113 -9.47 32.98 1.66
CA VAL A 113 -8.94 32.61 2.99
C VAL A 113 -9.00 31.08 3.07
N PRO A 114 -7.88 30.35 2.87
CA PRO A 114 -7.85 28.93 3.16
C PRO A 114 -8.01 28.73 4.67
N VAL A 115 -9.04 28.02 5.09
CA VAL A 115 -9.22 27.64 6.50
C VAL A 115 -9.06 26.13 6.62
N PHE A 116 -7.99 25.70 7.29
CA PHE A 116 -7.74 24.29 7.56
C PHE A 116 -8.44 23.86 8.84
N PHE A 117 -9.41 22.97 8.71
CA PHE A 117 -9.93 22.21 9.85
C PHE A 117 -9.65 20.72 9.61
N GLY A 118 -8.52 20.24 10.10
CA GLY A 118 -8.17 18.81 10.03
C GLY A 118 -7.89 18.32 8.61
N ARG A 119 -8.81 17.51 8.05
CA ARG A 119 -8.66 16.76 6.77
C ARG A 119 -9.42 17.35 5.58
N THR A 120 -10.07 18.48 5.76
CA THR A 120 -10.92 19.08 4.72
C THR A 120 -10.33 20.39 4.27
N ASN A 121 -10.11 20.53 2.96
CA ASN A 121 -9.76 21.81 2.33
C ASN A 121 -11.06 22.56 1.99
N ARG A 122 -11.22 23.76 2.56
CA ARG A 122 -12.40 24.60 2.34
C ARG A 122 -12.03 25.88 1.59
N HIS A 123 -12.77 26.16 0.53
CA HIS A 123 -12.60 27.36 -0.29
C HIS A 123 -13.94 28.06 -0.46
N LEU A 124 -13.97 29.36 -0.17
CA LEU A 124 -15.11 30.22 -0.47
C LEU A 124 -14.77 31.05 -1.70
N LEU A 125 -15.58 30.95 -2.75
CA LEU A 125 -15.30 31.59 -4.04
C LEU A 125 -16.57 31.97 -4.80
N ARG A 126 -16.41 32.87 -5.78
CA ARG A 126 -17.40 33.22 -6.79
C ARG A 126 -16.94 32.65 -8.13
N LEU A 127 -17.85 32.06 -8.89
CA LEU A 127 -17.52 31.48 -10.20
C LEU A 127 -18.56 31.88 -11.25
N ALA A 128 -18.18 32.79 -12.13
CA ALA A 128 -18.99 33.15 -13.29
C ALA A 128 -19.20 31.96 -14.22
N LYS A 129 -20.21 32.02 -15.09
CA LYS A 129 -20.45 31.04 -16.15
C LYS A 129 -19.21 30.94 -17.04
N GLY A 130 -18.72 29.72 -17.24
CA GLY A 130 -17.48 29.43 -17.96
C GLY A 130 -16.20 29.69 -17.16
N GLY A 131 -16.31 30.24 -15.95
CA GLY A 131 -15.17 30.49 -15.07
C GLY A 131 -14.55 29.20 -14.54
N THR A 132 -13.24 29.25 -14.31
CA THR A 132 -12.45 28.16 -13.74
C THR A 132 -11.77 28.60 -12.45
N TYR A 133 -11.75 27.71 -11.46
CA TYR A 133 -11.00 27.89 -10.23
C TYR A 133 -10.06 26.71 -10.02
N THR A 134 -8.76 27.00 -9.89
CA THR A 134 -7.73 25.97 -9.66
C THR A 134 -7.04 26.23 -8.33
N PHE A 135 -6.89 25.18 -7.55
CA PHE A 135 -6.10 25.17 -6.32
C PHE A 135 -5.23 23.91 -6.29
N ALA A 136 -4.06 24.02 -5.67
CA ALA A 136 -3.15 22.90 -5.46
C ALA A 136 -2.94 22.71 -3.95
N TYR A 137 -2.58 21.52 -3.51
CA TYR A 137 -2.16 21.26 -2.14
C TYR A 137 -1.26 20.02 -2.09
N THR A 138 -0.40 19.93 -1.08
CA THR A 138 0.52 18.80 -0.94
C THR A 138 0.02 17.83 0.12
N VAL A 139 -0.09 16.55 -0.23
CA VAL A 139 -0.46 15.47 0.68
C VAL A 139 0.71 14.52 0.94
N SER A 140 0.74 13.98 2.15
CA SER A 140 1.60 12.84 2.51
C SER A 140 0.86 11.93 3.49
N GLY A 141 1.28 10.67 3.58
CA GLY A 141 0.69 9.73 4.53
C GLY A 141 1.46 8.43 4.67
N PRO A 142 0.96 7.51 5.51
CA PRO A 142 1.51 6.18 5.66
C PRO A 142 1.22 5.32 4.42
N ARG A 143 1.84 4.14 4.35
CA ARG A 143 1.55 3.12 3.33
C ARG A 143 0.04 2.85 3.24
N GLY A 144 -0.50 2.86 2.03
CA GLY A 144 -1.94 2.78 1.81
C GLY A 144 -2.37 3.02 0.37
N GLY A 145 -3.52 2.48 -0.02
CA GLY A 145 -4.28 2.94 -1.18
C GLY A 145 -5.30 3.99 -0.76
N TYR A 146 -5.27 5.15 -1.40
CA TYR A 146 -6.15 6.28 -1.12
C TYR A 146 -6.97 6.60 -2.36
N VAL A 147 -8.29 6.63 -2.21
CA VAL A 147 -9.23 6.97 -3.28
C VAL A 147 -9.89 8.28 -2.92
N PHE A 148 -9.82 9.24 -3.83
CA PHE A 148 -10.51 10.51 -3.68
C PHE A 148 -11.73 10.54 -4.60
N ASP A 149 -12.90 10.69 -4.00
CA ASP A 149 -14.19 10.47 -4.64
C ASP A 149 -14.62 11.69 -5.46
N GLY A 150 -14.60 12.86 -4.84
CA GLY A 150 -15.04 14.11 -5.46
C GLY A 150 -15.03 15.27 -4.49
N LEU A 151 -15.73 16.33 -4.86
CA LEU A 151 -15.79 17.58 -4.12
C LEU A 151 -17.21 17.80 -3.61
N GLY A 152 -17.34 18.18 -2.34
CA GLY A 152 -18.57 18.73 -1.79
C GLY A 152 -18.70 20.18 -2.20
N VAL A 153 -19.78 20.56 -2.87
CA VAL A 153 -20.02 21.94 -3.26
C VAL A 153 -21.34 22.40 -2.66
N GLN A 154 -21.30 23.50 -1.91
CA GLN A 154 -22.49 24.19 -1.47
C GLN A 154 -22.55 25.55 -2.18
N VAL A 155 -23.64 25.78 -2.90
CA VAL A 155 -23.93 27.04 -3.57
C VAL A 155 -25.00 27.76 -2.75
N ASN A 156 -24.75 29.02 -2.40
CA ASN A 156 -25.76 29.92 -1.90
C ASN A 156 -26.04 31.01 -2.95
N ASP A 157 -27.28 31.50 -2.99
CA ASP A 157 -27.57 32.72 -3.74
C ASP A 157 -27.06 33.98 -3.02
N HIS A 158 -27.10 35.11 -3.71
CA HIS A 158 -26.59 36.41 -3.22
C HIS A 158 -27.24 36.85 -1.89
N LEU A 159 -28.46 36.40 -1.63
CA LEU A 159 -29.22 36.78 -0.42
C LEU A 159 -29.26 35.64 0.61
N ALA A 160 -28.55 34.53 0.40
CA ALA A 160 -28.60 33.30 1.20
C ALA A 160 -30.03 32.75 1.45
N VAL A 161 -30.95 32.95 0.51
CA VAL A 161 -32.35 32.47 0.57
C VAL A 161 -32.43 31.01 0.16
N SER A 162 -31.77 30.66 -0.93
CA SER A 162 -31.61 29.31 -1.46
C SER A 162 -30.21 28.77 -1.18
N ARG A 163 -30.16 27.47 -0.91
CA ARG A 163 -28.93 26.72 -0.70
C ARG A 163 -29.05 25.39 -1.40
N SER A 164 -28.10 25.13 -2.28
CA SER A 164 -28.02 23.87 -3.02
C SER A 164 -26.71 23.17 -2.70
N LYS A 165 -26.78 21.87 -2.39
CA LYS A 165 -25.61 21.02 -2.21
C LYS A 165 -25.48 20.10 -3.41
N VAL A 166 -24.31 20.11 -4.03
CA VAL A 166 -23.98 19.27 -5.19
C VAL A 166 -22.67 18.57 -4.89
N ARG A 167 -22.56 17.29 -5.27
CA ARG A 167 -21.28 16.59 -5.32
C ARG A 167 -20.77 16.60 -6.75
N VAL A 168 -19.52 17.00 -6.92
CA VAL A 168 -18.86 17.03 -8.22
C VAL A 168 -17.81 15.92 -8.24
N GLU A 169 -17.91 15.00 -9.20
CA GLU A 169 -16.92 13.93 -9.33
C GLU A 169 -15.56 14.52 -9.71
N ALA A 170 -14.51 14.12 -8.99
CA ALA A 170 -13.13 14.52 -9.25
C ALA A 170 -12.20 13.36 -8.88
N LYS A 171 -12.32 12.23 -9.58
CA LYS A 171 -11.71 10.98 -9.14
C LYS A 171 -10.18 11.05 -9.16
N GLY A 172 -9.55 10.50 -8.13
CA GLY A 172 -8.09 10.35 -8.04
C GLY A 172 -7.72 9.13 -7.21
N ARG A 173 -6.59 8.50 -7.52
CA ARG A 173 -6.06 7.36 -6.76
C ARG A 173 -4.58 7.57 -6.48
N LEU A 174 -4.20 7.42 -5.22
CA LEU A 174 -2.82 7.49 -4.76
C LEU A 174 -2.46 6.20 -4.04
N PHE A 175 -1.39 5.54 -4.46
CA PHE A 175 -0.82 4.40 -3.77
C PHE A 175 0.51 4.80 -3.12
N ILE A 176 0.55 4.77 -1.80
CA ILE A 176 1.79 4.87 -1.04
C ILE A 176 2.30 3.44 -0.84
N LEU A 177 3.28 3.06 -1.65
CA LEU A 177 3.83 1.70 -1.73
C LEU A 177 4.76 1.42 -0.53
N PRO A 178 4.91 0.16 -0.10
CA PRO A 178 5.90 -0.18 0.91
C PRO A 178 7.33 0.09 0.43
N PRO A 179 8.25 0.45 1.35
CA PRO A 179 9.66 0.58 1.00
C PRO A 179 10.23 -0.76 0.54
N VAL A 180 11.04 -0.74 -0.52
CA VAL A 180 11.71 -1.91 -1.08
C VAL A 180 13.22 -1.71 -0.93
N THR A 181 13.85 -2.55 -0.12
CA THR A 181 15.31 -2.55 0.01
C THR A 181 15.89 -3.55 -1.00
N ARG A 182 16.95 -3.14 -1.73
CA ARG A 182 17.54 -3.97 -2.78
C ARG A 182 18.32 -5.13 -2.18
N VAL A 183 17.72 -6.31 -2.16
CA VAL A 183 18.39 -7.57 -1.80
C VAL A 183 18.93 -8.25 -3.06
N ARG A 184 20.17 -8.75 -3.00
CA ARG A 184 20.78 -9.55 -4.09
C ARG A 184 20.98 -10.99 -3.64
N ASN A 185 20.82 -11.93 -4.57
CA ASN A 185 21.15 -13.35 -4.44
C ASN A 185 20.56 -14.01 -3.18
N ILE A 186 19.25 -14.30 -3.25
CA ILE A 186 18.52 -15.04 -2.23
C ILE A 186 18.65 -16.52 -2.59
N ALA A 187 19.45 -17.26 -1.82
CA ALA A 187 19.51 -18.71 -1.97
C ALA A 187 18.21 -19.35 -1.44
N ILE A 188 17.29 -19.68 -2.35
CA ILE A 188 16.11 -20.51 -2.07
C ILE A 188 16.43 -21.99 -2.36
N ARG A 189 15.75 -22.91 -1.67
CA ARG A 189 15.93 -24.37 -1.83
C ARG A 189 14.60 -25.07 -2.15
N PRO A 190 13.91 -24.66 -3.23
CA PRO A 190 12.68 -25.32 -3.63
C PRO A 190 12.96 -26.82 -3.88
N ARG A 191 12.07 -27.69 -3.39
CA ARG A 191 12.19 -29.15 -3.62
C ARG A 191 11.95 -29.52 -5.08
N ARG A 192 11.18 -28.70 -5.79
CA ARG A 192 10.95 -28.84 -7.23
C ARG A 192 11.20 -27.53 -7.95
N THR A 193 11.93 -27.64 -9.05
CA THR A 193 12.20 -26.53 -9.97
C THR A 193 11.67 -26.92 -11.34
N ARG A 194 10.98 -26.00 -12.02
CA ARG A 194 10.45 -26.32 -13.35
C ARG A 194 11.58 -26.24 -14.36
N VAL A 195 11.79 -27.33 -15.10
CA VAL A 195 12.63 -27.33 -16.30
C VAL A 195 11.81 -26.67 -17.40
N TYR A 196 12.21 -25.48 -17.84
CA TYR A 196 11.55 -24.77 -18.91
C TYR A 196 12.21 -25.12 -20.25
N ALA A 197 11.43 -25.68 -21.17
CA ALA A 197 11.82 -25.88 -22.57
C ALA A 197 10.86 -25.06 -23.44
N GLY A 198 11.31 -23.94 -24.01
CA GLY A 198 10.60 -23.22 -25.09
C GLY A 198 10.26 -21.74 -24.90
N THR A 199 10.90 -20.90 -25.73
CA THR A 199 10.57 -19.53 -26.20
C THR A 199 9.50 -18.68 -25.48
N ILE A 200 9.97 -17.79 -24.60
CA ILE A 200 9.80 -16.30 -24.58
C ILE A 200 10.23 -15.78 -23.19
N PRO A 201 11.15 -14.80 -23.07
CA PRO A 201 12.54 -14.87 -23.45
C PRO A 201 13.45 -14.63 -22.23
N ALA A 202 14.52 -15.41 -22.12
CA ALA A 202 15.77 -14.81 -21.67
C ALA A 202 16.10 -13.67 -22.65
N ARG A 203 16.47 -12.49 -22.15
CA ARG A 203 17.10 -11.47 -23.02
C ARG A 203 18.49 -11.88 -23.51
N ALA A 204 18.94 -13.08 -23.17
CA ALA A 204 20.03 -13.79 -23.83
C ALA A 204 19.74 -15.30 -23.74
N GLY A 205 19.43 -15.93 -24.87
CA GLY A 205 19.41 -17.39 -24.93
C GLY A 205 20.81 -17.94 -24.73
N GLY A 206 21.00 -18.74 -23.69
CA GLY A 206 22.27 -19.43 -23.42
C GLY A 206 22.03 -20.61 -22.49
N THR A 207 22.83 -21.66 -22.67
CA THR A 207 22.99 -22.78 -21.74
C THR A 207 23.55 -22.23 -20.42
N GLY A 208 22.68 -21.84 -19.48
CA GLY A 208 23.02 -21.37 -18.12
C GLY A 208 23.95 -20.15 -18.03
N THR A 209 23.77 -19.32 -17.01
CA THR A 209 24.52 -18.06 -16.85
C THR A 209 25.74 -18.17 -15.94
N GLU A 210 25.84 -19.25 -15.14
CA GLU A 210 26.99 -19.52 -14.27
C GLU A 210 27.59 -20.90 -14.58
N PHE A 211 28.91 -20.95 -14.74
CA PHE A 211 29.67 -22.19 -14.87
C PHE A 211 29.48 -23.02 -13.59
N PHE A 212 28.88 -24.19 -13.71
CA PHE A 212 28.63 -25.11 -12.59
C PHE A 212 29.81 -26.06 -12.39
N GLY A 213 30.36 -26.57 -13.49
CA GLY A 213 31.48 -27.51 -13.45
C GLY A 213 31.83 -28.04 -14.83
N VAL A 214 32.63 -29.10 -14.85
CA VAL A 214 32.94 -29.88 -16.06
C VAL A 214 32.53 -31.32 -15.81
N ARG A 215 31.87 -31.92 -16.80
CA ARG A 215 31.53 -33.34 -16.82
C ARG A 215 32.11 -33.99 -18.06
N GLU A 216 32.17 -35.32 -18.07
CA GLU A 216 32.53 -36.08 -19.27
C GLU A 216 31.53 -35.77 -20.40
N TYR A 217 32.06 -35.52 -21.59
CA TYR A 217 31.30 -35.27 -22.81
C TYR A 217 30.59 -36.55 -23.23
N GLN A 218 29.28 -36.48 -23.42
CA GLN A 218 28.50 -37.60 -23.90
C GLN A 218 28.16 -37.44 -25.39
N PRO A 219 28.15 -38.53 -26.17
CA PRO A 219 27.65 -38.50 -27.54
C PRO A 219 26.23 -37.94 -27.60
N GLY A 220 26.06 -36.77 -28.20
CA GLY A 220 24.80 -36.01 -28.24
C GLY A 220 24.91 -34.60 -27.66
N ASP A 221 25.96 -34.31 -26.89
CA ASP A 221 26.27 -32.97 -26.44
C ASP A 221 26.66 -32.06 -27.63
N PRO A 222 26.31 -30.76 -27.59
CA PRO A 222 26.67 -29.87 -28.67
C PRO A 222 28.19 -29.60 -28.67
N PRO A 223 28.86 -29.58 -29.83
CA PRO A 223 30.33 -29.42 -29.90
C PRO A 223 30.87 -28.14 -29.24
N HIS A 224 30.07 -27.08 -29.17
CA HIS A 224 30.47 -25.82 -28.52
C HIS A 224 30.50 -25.89 -26.98
N SER A 225 29.96 -26.96 -26.38
CA SER A 225 30.01 -27.18 -24.93
C SER A 225 31.37 -27.74 -24.47
N ILE A 226 32.23 -28.20 -25.39
CA ILE A 226 33.51 -28.83 -25.04
C ILE A 226 34.43 -27.82 -24.35
N ASN A 227 34.90 -28.18 -23.14
CA ASN A 227 35.93 -27.46 -22.44
C ASN A 227 37.31 -27.94 -22.90
N TRP A 228 37.82 -27.33 -23.98
CA TRP A 228 39.13 -27.68 -24.54
C TRP A 228 40.28 -27.61 -23.54
N ARG A 229 40.20 -26.73 -22.52
CA ARG A 229 41.24 -26.59 -21.49
C ARG A 229 41.23 -27.74 -20.48
N ALA A 230 40.05 -28.28 -20.14
CA ALA A 230 39.91 -29.46 -19.29
C ALA A 230 40.28 -30.73 -20.05
N SER A 231 39.81 -30.88 -21.29
CA SER A 231 40.16 -32.00 -22.17
C SER A 231 41.66 -32.07 -22.49
N ALA A 232 42.35 -30.92 -22.61
CA ALA A 232 43.79 -30.92 -22.85
C ALA A 232 44.63 -31.46 -21.67
N ARG A 233 44.05 -31.59 -20.47
CA ARG A 233 44.74 -32.12 -19.28
C ARG A 233 44.60 -33.63 -19.14
N TYR A 234 43.64 -34.24 -19.84
CA TYR A 234 43.33 -35.66 -19.77
C TYR A 234 43.18 -36.17 -21.21
N SER A 235 44.21 -36.85 -21.72
CA SER A 235 44.31 -37.24 -23.14
C SER A 235 43.20 -38.17 -23.63
N ASP A 236 42.55 -38.88 -22.70
CA ASP A 236 41.69 -40.01 -23.03
C ASP A 236 40.19 -39.66 -22.89
N THR A 237 39.85 -38.43 -22.49
CA THR A 237 38.46 -38.05 -22.20
C THR A 237 38.17 -36.60 -22.57
N LEU A 238 37.09 -36.37 -23.32
CA LEU A 238 36.58 -35.03 -23.58
C LEU A 238 35.68 -34.58 -22.43
N TYR A 239 35.83 -33.33 -22.00
CA TYR A 239 34.98 -32.72 -20.98
C TYR A 239 34.08 -31.65 -21.61
N ALA A 240 32.84 -31.58 -21.16
CA ALA A 240 31.87 -30.54 -21.50
C ALA A 240 31.68 -29.59 -20.30
N ASN A 241 31.55 -28.29 -20.58
CA ASN A 241 31.11 -27.30 -19.61
C ASN A 241 29.67 -27.59 -19.20
N GLU A 242 29.48 -27.81 -17.90
CA GLU A 242 28.16 -27.87 -17.30
C GLU A 242 27.81 -26.48 -16.77
N TYR A 243 26.68 -25.96 -17.23
CA TYR A 243 26.17 -24.67 -16.81
C TYR A 243 24.98 -24.87 -15.87
N GLN A 244 24.88 -24.05 -14.84
CA GLN A 244 23.75 -24.11 -13.92
C GLN A 244 22.48 -23.75 -14.69
N GLN A 245 21.56 -24.70 -14.82
CA GLN A 245 20.26 -24.45 -15.41
C GLN A 245 19.52 -23.40 -14.58
N GLU A 246 18.97 -22.36 -15.22
CA GLU A 246 18.09 -21.40 -14.56
C GLU A 246 16.86 -22.13 -14.04
N ARG A 247 16.88 -22.44 -12.75
CA ARG A 247 15.80 -23.13 -12.07
C ARG A 247 14.77 -22.11 -11.64
N VAL A 248 13.68 -22.03 -12.39
CA VAL A 248 12.53 -21.22 -12.02
C VAL A 248 11.75 -21.95 -10.91
N ALA A 249 11.66 -21.31 -9.74
CA ALA A 249 10.90 -21.80 -8.60
C ALA A 249 9.53 -21.11 -8.51
N ASP A 250 8.51 -21.87 -8.11
CA ASP A 250 7.30 -21.27 -7.55
C ASP A 250 7.58 -20.89 -6.09
N VAL A 251 7.44 -19.61 -5.75
CA VAL A 251 7.65 -19.08 -4.40
C VAL A 251 6.38 -18.40 -3.91
N GLY A 252 5.86 -18.87 -2.78
CA GLY A 252 4.75 -18.24 -2.07
C GLY A 252 5.24 -17.43 -0.89
N ILE A 253 5.00 -16.12 -0.89
CA ILE A 253 5.25 -15.27 0.28
C ILE A 253 3.96 -15.20 1.09
N VAL A 254 3.99 -15.65 2.33
CA VAL A 254 2.87 -15.55 3.27
C VAL A 254 3.17 -14.44 4.26
N LEU A 255 2.47 -13.32 4.16
CA LEU A 255 2.58 -12.19 5.08
C LEU A 255 1.55 -12.37 6.21
N ASP A 256 2.04 -12.50 7.43
CA ASP A 256 1.21 -12.58 8.63
C ASP A 256 0.72 -11.18 9.04
N GLY A 257 -0.57 -10.96 8.87
CA GLY A 257 -1.30 -9.76 9.26
C GLY A 257 -2.29 -10.01 10.40
N ARG A 258 -2.13 -11.09 11.18
CA ARG A 258 -2.96 -11.31 12.37
C ARG A 258 -2.66 -10.23 13.39
N LEU A 259 -3.69 -9.60 13.97
CA LEU A 259 -3.47 -8.50 14.91
C LEU A 259 -2.63 -8.93 16.13
N ARG A 260 -2.83 -10.17 16.60
CA ARG A 260 -2.12 -10.73 17.76
C ARG A 260 -0.60 -10.82 17.60
N THR A 261 -0.09 -10.86 16.37
CA THR A 261 1.36 -10.99 16.10
C THR A 261 2.03 -9.63 15.94
N ASN A 262 1.26 -8.54 15.93
CA ASN A 262 1.76 -7.21 15.70
C ASN A 262 2.03 -6.47 17.03
N GLN A 263 3.29 -6.13 17.27
CA GLN A 263 3.69 -5.27 18.38
C GLN A 263 3.67 -3.79 17.97
N PHE A 264 3.34 -2.92 18.93
CA PHE A 264 3.33 -1.47 18.75
C PHE A 264 4.30 -0.80 19.72
N GLY A 265 5.06 0.19 19.23
CA GLY A 265 5.99 0.96 20.05
C GLY A 265 6.12 2.39 19.53
N ARG A 266 5.81 3.39 20.37
CA ARG A 266 5.87 4.84 20.03
C ARG A 266 5.29 5.17 18.64
N GLY A 267 4.10 4.65 18.33
CA GLY A 267 3.41 4.89 17.06
C GLY A 267 3.93 4.10 15.86
N HIS A 268 4.89 3.20 16.05
CA HIS A 268 5.41 2.28 15.04
C HIS A 268 4.79 0.90 15.24
N ALA A 269 4.54 0.19 14.14
CA ALA A 269 4.00 -1.17 14.17
C ALA A 269 5.02 -2.13 13.57
N LEU A 270 5.26 -3.26 14.24
CA LEU A 270 6.16 -4.31 13.77
C LEU A 270 5.74 -4.84 12.38
N PHE A 271 4.43 -4.85 12.11
CA PHE A 271 3.85 -5.24 10.84
C PHE A 271 4.41 -4.44 9.64
N GLU A 272 4.75 -3.16 9.78
CA GLU A 272 5.32 -2.39 8.67
C GLU A 272 6.69 -2.93 8.23
N TYR A 273 7.48 -3.47 9.16
CA TYR A 273 8.72 -4.17 8.84
C TYR A 273 8.46 -5.52 8.16
N SER A 274 7.41 -6.25 8.56
CA SER A 274 6.97 -7.45 7.84
C SER A 274 6.58 -7.11 6.39
N VAL A 275 5.84 -6.02 6.18
CA VAL A 275 5.47 -5.57 4.82
C VAL A 275 6.72 -5.19 4.01
N GLN A 276 7.67 -4.45 4.60
CA GLN A 276 8.94 -4.12 3.96
C GLN A 276 9.72 -5.38 3.56
N ALA A 277 9.84 -6.35 4.46
CA ALA A 277 10.51 -7.61 4.19
C ALA A 277 9.83 -8.37 3.05
N ALA A 278 8.50 -8.50 3.08
CA ALA A 278 7.73 -9.13 2.01
C ALA A 278 7.92 -8.44 0.65
N ALA A 279 7.88 -7.11 0.62
CA ALA A 279 8.09 -6.32 -0.60
C ALA A 279 9.50 -6.51 -1.18
N SER A 280 10.50 -6.49 -0.30
CA SER A 280 11.92 -6.65 -0.66
C SER A 280 12.25 -8.06 -1.15
N LEU A 281 11.69 -9.08 -0.49
CA LEU A 281 11.82 -10.48 -0.91
C LEU A 281 11.12 -10.72 -2.27
N ALA A 282 9.90 -10.20 -2.44
CA ALA A 282 9.18 -10.32 -3.70
C ALA A 282 9.95 -9.69 -4.87
N ASP A 283 10.46 -8.47 -4.69
CA ASP A 283 11.27 -7.80 -5.71
C ASP A 283 12.52 -8.61 -6.06
N ALA A 284 13.29 -9.03 -5.06
CA ALA A 284 14.53 -9.78 -5.28
C ALA A 284 14.30 -11.14 -5.95
N LEU A 285 13.25 -11.87 -5.56
CA LEU A 285 12.91 -13.17 -6.14
C LEU A 285 12.40 -13.04 -7.58
N LEU A 286 11.58 -12.03 -7.87
CA LEU A 286 11.12 -11.74 -9.24
C LEU A 286 12.30 -11.32 -10.13
N ASN A 287 13.24 -10.54 -9.61
CA ASN A 287 14.46 -10.15 -10.32
C ASN A 287 15.40 -11.33 -10.60
N GLN A 288 15.32 -12.41 -9.81
CA GLN A 288 16.02 -13.68 -10.05
C GLN A 288 15.28 -14.62 -11.03
N GLY A 289 14.15 -14.20 -11.60
CA GLY A 289 13.37 -15.00 -12.54
C GLY A 289 12.39 -15.98 -11.91
N ASN A 290 12.20 -15.96 -10.59
CA ASN A 290 11.24 -16.84 -9.91
C ASN A 290 9.79 -16.40 -10.12
N ARG A 291 8.87 -17.36 -9.99
CA ARG A 291 7.43 -17.09 -10.02
C ARG A 291 6.96 -16.81 -8.60
N VAL A 292 6.57 -15.57 -8.30
CA VAL A 292 6.26 -15.15 -6.92
C VAL A 292 4.78 -14.87 -6.76
N GLY A 293 4.16 -15.50 -5.76
CA GLY A 293 2.81 -15.20 -5.30
C GLY A 293 2.83 -14.62 -3.88
N LEU A 294 1.79 -13.89 -3.51
CA LEU A 294 1.60 -13.33 -2.18
C LEU A 294 0.32 -13.89 -1.56
N LEU A 295 0.35 -14.22 -0.28
CA LEU A 295 -0.81 -14.46 0.56
C LEU A 295 -0.72 -13.52 1.78
N LEU A 296 -1.64 -12.56 1.88
CA LEU A 296 -1.88 -11.78 3.08
C LEU A 296 -2.85 -12.55 3.98
N TYR A 297 -2.37 -12.92 5.17
CA TYR A 297 -3.11 -13.71 6.15
C TYR A 297 -3.50 -12.82 7.34
N ALA A 298 -4.68 -12.19 7.27
CA ALA A 298 -5.18 -11.23 8.26
C ALA A 298 -6.65 -11.53 8.63
N SER A 299 -7.47 -10.51 8.90
CA SER A 299 -8.92 -10.69 9.13
C SER A 299 -9.64 -11.33 7.94
N PHE A 300 -9.13 -11.08 6.73
CA PHE A 300 -9.51 -11.75 5.49
C PHE A 300 -8.25 -12.18 4.74
N LEU A 301 -8.39 -13.17 3.86
CA LEU A 301 -7.31 -13.60 2.97
C LEU A 301 -7.27 -12.69 1.74
N GLY A 302 -6.13 -12.05 1.51
CA GLY A 302 -5.81 -11.41 0.23
C GLY A 302 -4.72 -12.20 -0.47
N TRP A 303 -4.78 -12.38 -1.78
CA TRP A 303 -3.73 -13.13 -2.49
C TRP A 303 -3.46 -12.63 -3.90
N THR A 304 -2.27 -12.97 -4.38
CA THR A 304 -1.90 -12.93 -5.79
C THR A 304 -1.36 -14.30 -6.17
N PHE A 305 -1.86 -14.87 -7.26
CA PHE A 305 -1.30 -16.11 -7.79
C PHE A 305 0.16 -15.89 -8.20
N PRO A 306 1.02 -16.92 -8.14
CA PRO A 306 2.40 -16.77 -8.58
C PRO A 306 2.46 -16.23 -10.02
N GLY A 307 3.35 -15.28 -10.26
CA GLY A 307 3.54 -14.67 -11.58
C GLY A 307 4.98 -14.18 -11.77
N TYR A 308 5.28 -13.61 -12.93
CA TYR A 308 6.62 -13.16 -13.29
C TYR A 308 6.69 -11.66 -13.57
N GLY A 309 7.91 -11.14 -13.50
CA GLY A 309 8.28 -9.85 -14.06
C GLY A 309 7.61 -8.64 -13.39
N LYS A 310 7.69 -7.50 -14.10
CA LYS A 310 7.29 -6.19 -13.57
C LYS A 310 5.80 -6.10 -13.23
N ILE A 311 4.93 -6.70 -14.05
CA ILE A 311 3.48 -6.68 -13.79
C ILE A 311 3.15 -7.40 -12.48
N GLN A 312 3.78 -8.56 -12.23
CA GLN A 312 3.58 -9.27 -10.97
C GLN A 312 4.14 -8.47 -9.79
N ARG A 313 5.32 -7.85 -9.95
CA ARG A 313 5.88 -6.96 -8.93
C ARG A 313 4.89 -5.87 -8.55
N GLU A 314 4.31 -5.17 -9.52
CA GLU A 314 3.31 -4.13 -9.24
C GLU A 314 2.07 -4.69 -8.54
N ARG A 315 1.54 -5.83 -8.99
CA ARG A 315 0.38 -6.48 -8.32
C ARG A 315 0.66 -6.77 -6.84
N ILE A 316 1.85 -7.29 -6.54
CA ILE A 316 2.28 -7.58 -5.16
C ILE A 316 2.43 -6.27 -4.38
N LEU A 317 3.08 -5.25 -4.93
CA LEU A 317 3.27 -3.96 -4.24
C LEU A 317 1.94 -3.25 -3.97
N HIS A 318 0.98 -3.30 -4.91
CA HIS A 318 -0.37 -2.76 -4.69
C HIS A 318 -1.14 -3.55 -3.62
N ALA A 319 -1.02 -4.88 -3.59
CA ALA A 319 -1.61 -5.70 -2.53
C ALA A 319 -0.99 -5.38 -1.17
N LEU A 320 0.34 -5.25 -1.10
CA LEU A 320 1.06 -4.85 0.10
C LEU A 320 0.77 -3.41 0.51
N ALA A 321 0.50 -2.49 -0.41
CA ALA A 321 0.09 -1.12 -0.07
C ALA A 321 -1.25 -1.11 0.68
N ASN A 322 -2.16 -2.01 0.34
CA ASN A 322 -3.47 -2.13 1.00
C ASN A 322 -3.49 -3.10 2.19
N ALA A 323 -2.38 -3.79 2.47
CA ALA A 323 -2.31 -4.75 3.56
C ALA A 323 -2.54 -4.09 4.92
N LYS A 324 -3.42 -4.65 5.73
CA LYS A 324 -3.72 -4.20 7.09
C LYS A 324 -3.73 -5.40 8.02
N THR A 325 -3.42 -5.16 9.28
CA THR A 325 -3.63 -6.18 10.31
C THR A 325 -5.12 -6.32 10.61
N GLY A 326 -5.51 -7.49 11.10
CA GLY A 326 -6.89 -7.72 11.51
C GLY A 326 -7.06 -8.92 12.43
N GLU A 327 -8.17 -8.94 13.15
CA GLU A 327 -8.60 -10.07 13.97
C GLU A 327 -9.58 -10.94 13.18
N SER A 328 -9.46 -12.26 13.34
CA SER A 328 -10.38 -13.24 12.80
C SER A 328 -10.37 -14.48 13.69
N GLN A 329 -11.54 -15.06 13.92
CA GLN A 329 -11.66 -16.34 14.62
C GLN A 329 -11.24 -17.53 13.74
N VAL A 330 -11.38 -17.40 12.42
CA VAL A 330 -11.04 -18.47 11.47
C VAL A 330 -9.56 -18.47 11.12
N PHE A 331 -8.98 -17.26 11.03
CA PHE A 331 -7.59 -17.04 10.66
C PHE A 331 -6.74 -16.59 11.87
N SER A 332 -7.11 -17.04 13.07
CA SER A 332 -6.38 -16.77 14.31
C SER A 332 -5.04 -17.49 14.36
N ASP A 333 -4.96 -18.69 13.81
CA ASP A 333 -3.76 -19.53 13.69
C ASP A 333 -3.35 -19.69 12.23
N LEU A 334 -2.32 -20.48 11.96
CA LEU A 334 -1.87 -20.78 10.59
C LEU A 334 -2.43 -22.11 10.05
N GLU A 335 -3.44 -22.71 10.68
CA GLU A 335 -3.94 -24.03 10.28
C GLU A 335 -4.68 -24.02 8.94
N HIS A 336 -5.27 -22.88 8.59
CA HIS A 336 -6.16 -22.73 7.43
C HIS A 336 -5.48 -22.09 6.21
N ILE A 337 -4.17 -22.33 6.03
CA ILE A 337 -3.46 -21.80 4.87
C ILE A 337 -3.96 -22.49 3.59
N PRO A 338 -4.45 -21.74 2.59
CA PRO A 338 -4.93 -22.32 1.34
C PRO A 338 -3.76 -22.79 0.47
N THR A 339 -3.27 -24.00 0.76
CA THR A 339 -2.13 -24.62 0.07
C THR A 339 -2.32 -24.74 -1.43
N ARG A 340 -3.56 -24.80 -1.93
CA ARG A 340 -3.87 -24.79 -3.38
C ARG A 340 -3.40 -23.54 -4.13
N LEU A 341 -3.17 -22.41 -3.43
CA LEU A 341 -2.62 -21.20 -4.06
C LEU A 341 -1.20 -21.39 -4.57
N PHE A 342 -0.45 -22.29 -3.94
CA PHE A 342 0.95 -22.55 -4.25
C PHE A 342 1.10 -24.00 -4.71
N PRO A 343 1.71 -24.25 -5.89
CA PRO A 343 1.96 -25.60 -6.35
C PRO A 343 2.67 -26.44 -5.26
N PRO A 344 2.38 -27.75 -5.15
CA PRO A 344 3.10 -28.63 -4.22
C PRO A 344 4.61 -28.53 -4.42
N GLU A 345 5.37 -28.71 -3.35
CA GLU A 345 6.86 -28.66 -3.35
C GLU A 345 7.45 -27.27 -3.65
N SER A 346 6.62 -26.22 -3.65
CA SER A 346 7.05 -24.83 -3.75
C SER A 346 7.79 -24.37 -2.49
N GLN A 347 8.56 -23.28 -2.63
CA GLN A 347 9.14 -22.58 -1.49
C GLN A 347 8.06 -21.69 -0.88
N LEU A 348 7.74 -21.89 0.40
CA LEU A 348 6.91 -21.00 1.18
C LEU A 348 7.79 -20.14 2.08
N ILE A 349 7.69 -18.82 1.93
CA ILE A 349 8.38 -17.85 2.77
C ILE A 349 7.36 -17.16 3.66
N PHE A 350 7.36 -17.50 4.94
CA PHE A 350 6.53 -16.85 5.94
C PHE A 350 7.23 -15.59 6.43
N VAL A 351 6.55 -14.46 6.34
CA VAL A 351 6.98 -13.22 6.98
C VAL A 351 6.08 -13.00 8.19
N SER A 352 6.55 -13.48 9.35
CA SER A 352 5.78 -13.52 10.60
C SER A 352 6.68 -13.35 11.82
N PRO A 353 6.30 -12.52 12.81
CA PRO A 353 6.99 -12.45 14.11
C PRO A 353 7.03 -13.76 14.90
N LEU A 354 6.25 -14.78 14.48
CA LEU A 354 6.11 -16.11 15.07
C LEU A 354 5.53 -16.11 16.49
N MET A 355 4.55 -16.97 16.70
CA MET A 355 4.01 -17.34 18.01
C MET A 355 4.20 -18.83 18.28
N GLU A 356 4.04 -19.27 19.53
CA GLU A 356 4.22 -20.69 19.90
C GLU A 356 3.26 -21.63 19.13
N ASP A 357 2.00 -21.20 18.97
CA ASP A 357 0.98 -21.96 18.24
C ASP A 357 1.29 -22.15 16.75
N ASP A 358 2.18 -21.33 16.18
CA ASP A 358 2.54 -21.41 14.77
C ASP A 358 3.46 -22.61 14.47
N LEU A 359 4.02 -23.26 15.50
CA LEU A 359 4.89 -24.43 15.35
C LEU A 359 4.18 -25.58 14.63
N LYS A 360 3.00 -25.99 15.10
CA LYS A 360 2.29 -27.17 14.55
C LYS A 360 1.90 -26.95 13.08
N PRO A 361 1.29 -25.82 12.67
CA PRO A 361 0.97 -25.58 11.27
C PRO A 361 2.19 -25.57 10.35
N LEU A 362 3.29 -24.94 10.76
CA LEU A 362 4.51 -24.88 9.94
C LEU A 362 5.15 -26.27 9.76
N VAL A 363 5.18 -27.08 10.81
CA VAL A 363 5.65 -28.48 10.74
C VAL A 363 4.76 -29.31 9.81
N ARG A 364 3.44 -29.11 9.87
CA ARG A 364 2.48 -29.78 8.97
C ARG A 364 2.72 -29.42 7.50
N LEU A 365 2.96 -28.15 7.18
CA LEU A 365 3.30 -27.74 5.81
C LEU A 365 4.60 -28.37 5.33
N ARG A 366 5.63 -28.44 6.18
CA ARG A 366 6.87 -29.15 5.86
C ARG A 366 6.62 -30.64 5.61
N ALA A 367 5.76 -31.28 6.41
CA ALA A 367 5.38 -32.69 6.23
C ALA A 367 4.60 -32.93 4.93
N GLN A 368 3.84 -31.93 4.45
CA GLN A 368 3.17 -31.94 3.15
C GLN A 368 4.11 -31.72 1.95
N GLY A 369 5.41 -31.52 2.18
CA GLY A 369 6.43 -31.42 1.14
C GLY A 369 6.82 -30.00 0.73
N TYR A 370 6.26 -28.96 1.35
CA TYR A 370 6.71 -27.58 1.12
C TYR A 370 8.10 -27.34 1.73
N ASP A 371 8.93 -26.52 1.07
CA ASP A 371 10.13 -25.98 1.71
C ASP A 371 9.79 -24.67 2.41
N VAL A 372 9.94 -24.66 3.74
CA VAL A 372 9.46 -23.57 4.59
C VAL A 372 10.64 -22.74 5.10
N LEU A 373 10.66 -21.48 4.70
CA LEU A 373 11.53 -20.44 5.23
C LEU A 373 10.68 -19.48 6.04
N VAL A 374 11.11 -19.12 7.24
CA VAL A 374 10.47 -18.07 8.03
C VAL A 374 11.42 -16.88 8.14
N VAL A 375 10.92 -15.70 7.79
CA VAL A 375 11.56 -14.42 8.04
C VAL A 375 10.78 -13.74 9.16
N SER A 376 11.40 -13.61 10.32
CA SER A 376 10.72 -13.20 11.54
C SER A 376 11.27 -11.87 12.04
N PRO A 377 10.58 -10.74 11.83
CA PRO A 377 10.87 -9.51 12.56
C PRO A 377 10.74 -9.79 14.06
N ASN A 378 11.82 -9.61 14.81
CA ASN A 378 11.91 -10.05 16.19
C ASN A 378 11.03 -9.16 17.10
N PRO A 379 9.91 -9.67 17.64
CA PRO A 379 8.97 -8.88 18.42
C PRO A 379 9.54 -8.46 19.77
N VAL A 380 10.38 -9.31 20.38
CA VAL A 380 10.98 -9.08 21.70
C VAL A 380 11.96 -7.91 21.64
N ARG A 381 12.89 -7.93 20.67
CA ARG A 381 13.85 -6.84 20.49
C ARG A 381 13.18 -5.54 20.08
N PHE A 382 12.14 -5.62 19.26
CA PHE A 382 11.34 -4.46 18.87
C PHE A 382 10.70 -3.81 20.10
N GLU A 383 9.98 -4.57 20.92
CA GLU A 383 9.30 -4.07 22.10
C GLU A 383 10.29 -3.51 23.14
N LEU A 384 11.35 -4.26 23.47
CA LEU A 384 12.39 -3.81 24.40
C LEU A 384 13.09 -2.53 23.95
N SER A 385 13.09 -2.22 22.65
CA SER A 385 13.69 -0.99 22.15
C SER A 385 12.94 0.29 22.52
N TYR A 386 11.67 0.18 22.92
CA TYR A 386 10.84 1.31 23.32
C TYR A 386 10.62 1.41 24.83
N LEU A 387 10.99 0.36 25.57
CA LEU A 387 10.89 0.28 27.02
C LEU A 387 12.14 0.86 27.71
N PRO A 388 12.01 1.42 28.91
CA PRO A 388 13.14 1.97 29.66
C PRO A 388 14.11 0.86 30.08
N SER A 389 15.34 0.89 29.56
CA SER A 389 16.36 -0.13 29.81
C SER A 389 16.96 -0.09 31.23
N SER A 390 16.65 0.95 32.01
CA SER A 390 17.14 1.14 33.38
C SER A 390 16.29 0.42 34.44
N ASP A 391 15.14 -0.12 34.06
CA ASP A 391 14.26 -0.85 34.97
C ASP A 391 14.69 -2.33 35.07
N PRO A 392 15.13 -2.82 36.24
CA PRO A 392 15.53 -4.22 36.42
C PRO A 392 14.43 -5.23 36.08
N GLY A 393 13.15 -4.86 36.29
CA GLY A 393 12.01 -5.71 35.96
C GLY A 393 11.86 -5.93 34.45
N VAL A 394 12.06 -4.86 33.66
CA VAL A 394 12.04 -4.92 32.20
C VAL A 394 13.20 -5.78 31.68
N GLU A 395 14.38 -5.66 32.28
CA GLU A 395 15.54 -6.47 31.90
C GLU A 395 15.29 -7.97 32.16
N LEU A 396 14.79 -8.32 33.35
CA LEU A 396 14.49 -9.71 33.70
C LEU A 396 13.38 -10.30 32.80
N ALA A 397 12.29 -9.56 32.60
CA ALA A 397 11.21 -9.98 31.70
C ALA A 397 11.72 -10.17 30.26
N GLY A 398 12.52 -9.22 29.77
CA GLY A 398 13.15 -9.31 28.45
C GLY A 398 14.03 -10.55 28.29
N ARG A 399 14.81 -10.91 29.32
CA ARG A 399 15.62 -12.14 29.33
C ARG A 399 14.76 -13.40 29.28
N ILE A 400 13.69 -13.48 30.07
CA ILE A 400 12.77 -14.64 30.10
C ILE A 400 12.13 -14.84 28.72
N ILE A 401 11.51 -13.79 28.17
CA ILE A 401 10.83 -13.84 26.87
C ILE A 401 11.84 -14.17 25.75
N HIS A 402 13.07 -13.64 25.84
CA HIS A 402 14.11 -13.98 24.87
C HIS A 402 14.48 -15.48 24.92
N MET A 403 14.60 -16.07 26.11
CA MET A 403 14.86 -17.51 26.27
C MET A 403 13.71 -18.36 25.70
N GLU A 404 12.46 -18.00 25.97
CA GLU A 404 11.28 -18.68 25.41
C GLU A 404 11.29 -18.64 23.88
N ARG A 405 11.61 -17.47 23.30
CA ARG A 405 11.76 -17.33 21.84
C ARG A 405 12.88 -18.22 21.30
N LEU A 406 14.04 -18.28 21.96
CA LEU A 406 15.14 -19.15 21.53
C LEU A 406 14.73 -20.63 21.52
N LEU A 407 13.95 -21.07 22.51
CA LEU A 407 13.40 -22.43 22.56
C LEU A 407 12.43 -22.70 21.40
N LEU A 408 11.53 -21.76 21.07
CA LEU A 408 10.64 -21.85 19.92
C LEU A 408 11.44 -22.00 18.60
N LEU A 409 12.45 -21.14 18.41
CA LEU A 409 13.30 -21.19 17.22
C LEU A 409 14.08 -22.50 17.10
N GLN A 410 14.58 -23.03 18.22
CA GLN A 410 15.26 -24.32 18.26
C GLN A 410 14.32 -25.48 17.89
N ARG A 411 13.06 -25.45 18.35
CA ARG A 411 12.04 -26.44 17.99
C ARG A 411 11.74 -26.42 16.49
N LEU A 412 11.59 -25.24 15.88
CA LEU A 412 11.41 -25.09 14.42
C LEU A 412 12.63 -25.62 13.64
N GLN A 413 13.84 -25.30 14.10
CA GLN A 413 15.06 -25.78 13.46
C GLN A 413 15.19 -27.31 13.50
N ARG A 414 14.80 -27.95 14.61
CA ARG A 414 14.76 -29.43 14.71
C ARG A 414 13.78 -30.06 13.72
N ALA A 415 12.71 -29.36 13.37
CA ALA A 415 11.78 -29.76 12.31
C ALA A 415 12.29 -29.45 10.89
N ASN A 416 13.55 -29.01 10.76
CA ASN A 416 14.19 -28.60 9.50
C ASN A 416 13.46 -27.43 8.82
N ILE A 417 12.95 -26.49 9.62
CA ILE A 417 12.40 -25.20 9.16
C ILE A 417 13.47 -24.14 9.43
N HIS A 418 13.89 -23.43 8.38
CA HIS A 418 14.89 -22.37 8.54
C HIS A 418 14.21 -21.09 8.99
N VAL A 419 14.70 -20.49 10.09
CA VAL A 419 14.17 -19.23 10.61
C VAL A 419 15.24 -18.15 10.59
N LEU A 420 14.91 -17.02 9.98
CA LEU A 420 15.67 -15.80 9.95
C LEU A 420 15.08 -14.82 10.95
N ASP A 421 15.55 -14.87 12.19
CA ASP A 421 15.17 -13.93 13.25
C ASP A 421 15.88 -12.58 13.04
N TRP A 422 15.12 -11.58 12.59
CA TRP A 422 15.60 -10.28 12.15
C TRP A 422 15.35 -9.21 13.21
N ASP A 423 16.41 -8.57 13.69
CA ASP A 423 16.31 -7.35 14.48
C ASP A 423 16.04 -6.16 13.54
N VAL A 424 14.86 -5.56 13.65
CA VAL A 424 14.41 -4.49 12.73
C VAL A 424 15.23 -3.19 12.81
N LYS A 425 16.12 -3.07 13.81
CA LYS A 425 17.13 -2.00 13.85
C LYS A 425 18.23 -2.18 12.80
N GLU A 426 18.49 -3.42 12.38
CA GLU A 426 19.42 -3.72 11.30
C GLU A 426 18.71 -3.55 9.94
N PRO A 427 19.32 -2.87 8.95
CA PRO A 427 18.77 -2.81 7.59
C PRO A 427 18.54 -4.21 6.99
N PHE A 428 17.36 -4.41 6.41
CA PHE A 428 16.91 -5.73 5.96
C PHE A 428 17.84 -6.37 4.91
N ASP A 429 18.40 -5.57 3.99
CA ASP A 429 19.32 -6.03 2.96
C ASP A 429 20.64 -6.56 3.52
N LEU A 430 21.20 -5.88 4.52
CA LEU A 430 22.41 -6.33 5.21
C LEU A 430 22.15 -7.64 5.97
N PHE A 431 21.01 -7.71 6.66
CA PHE A 431 20.59 -8.91 7.37
C PHE A 431 20.47 -10.11 6.43
N VAL A 432 19.74 -9.95 5.32
CA VAL A 432 19.55 -11.02 4.32
C VAL A 432 20.87 -11.40 3.66
N LYS A 433 21.71 -10.44 3.26
CA LYS A 433 23.03 -10.72 2.66
C LYS A 433 23.90 -11.57 3.60
N ARG A 434 23.87 -11.30 4.91
CA ARG A 434 24.66 -12.04 5.91
C ARG A 434 24.14 -13.47 6.11
N ARG A 435 22.82 -13.68 6.08
CA ARG A 435 22.19 -14.97 6.40
C ARG A 435 21.95 -15.87 5.19
N LEU A 436 21.56 -15.29 4.05
CA LEU A 436 21.18 -16.00 2.82
C LEU A 436 22.19 -15.83 1.69
N GLY A 437 23.08 -14.83 1.75
CA GLY A 437 24.09 -14.58 0.71
C GLY A 437 25.33 -15.48 0.77
N ARG A 438 25.45 -16.34 1.80
CA ARG A 438 26.52 -17.34 1.88
C ARG A 438 25.98 -18.68 1.41
N SER A 439 26.39 -19.13 0.21
CA SER A 439 26.31 -20.56 -0.11
C SER A 439 26.97 -21.35 1.01
N PRO A 440 26.32 -22.40 1.55
CA PRO A 440 26.87 -23.22 2.62
C PRO A 440 28.29 -23.68 2.32
N ALA A 441 29.17 -23.66 3.32
CA ALA A 441 30.58 -24.03 3.16
C ALA A 441 30.79 -25.44 2.54
N TRP A 442 29.82 -26.36 2.68
CA TRP A 442 29.88 -27.69 2.09
C TRP A 442 29.73 -27.73 0.55
N LEU A 443 29.17 -26.68 -0.08
CA LEU A 443 29.20 -26.53 -1.54
C LEU A 443 30.61 -26.16 -2.05
N ARG A 444 31.52 -25.70 -1.20
CA ARG A 444 32.94 -25.47 -1.56
C ARG A 444 33.82 -26.71 -1.38
N ALA A 445 33.33 -27.73 -0.66
CA ALA A 445 34.12 -28.90 -0.30
C ALA A 445 34.05 -30.04 -1.32
N ILE A 446 33.10 -30.00 -2.27
CA ILE A 446 32.94 -31.03 -3.32
C ILE A 446 33.70 -30.66 -4.62
N GLY A 447 34.37 -29.49 -4.63
CA GLY A 447 35.23 -29.06 -5.74
C GLY A 447 36.69 -28.90 -5.30
N ARG A 448 37.36 -30.01 -4.98
CA ARG A 448 38.83 -30.10 -4.99
C ARG A 448 39.26 -31.47 -5.46
#